data_AF-A0A1M6NHN6-F1
#
_entry.id   AF-A0A1M6NHN6-F1
#
_cell.length_a   1.000
_cell.length_b   1.000
_cell.length_c   1.000
_cell.angle_alpha   90.00
_cell.angle_beta   90.00
_cell.angle_gamma   90.00
#
_symmetry.space_group_name_H-M   'P 1'
#
loop_
_entity.id
_entity.type
_entity.pdbx_description
1 polymer ?
#
loop_
_entity_poly.entity_id
_entity_poly.type
_entity_poly.pdbx_seq_one_letter_code
_entity_poly.pdbx_strand_id
1 'polypeptide(L)'
;MKDVKKPKGYIGLMERMAEHMGIDLTQCQDELGISPFTIERMMEKCSACGESADCVSILSQPQTADSEQPPSYCCNRKVLMHLARSTAKSD
;
A
#
# COMPACT_ATOMS: atom_id res chain seq x y z
N MET A 1 1.51 -12.37 1.82
CA MET A 1 0.60 -12.29 0.65
C MET A 1 0.69 -13.57 -0.18
N LYS A 2 -0.36 -14.39 -0.19
CA LYS A 2 -0.45 -15.66 -0.94
C LYS A 2 -0.97 -15.38 -2.36
N ASP A 3 -0.45 -16.10 -3.35
CA ASP A 3 -0.92 -16.10 -4.75
C ASP A 3 -0.89 -14.74 -5.49
N VAL A 4 -0.05 -13.80 -5.05
CA VAL A 4 0.13 -12.49 -5.69
C VAL A 4 1.32 -12.51 -6.65
N LYS A 5 1.09 -12.21 -7.93
CA LYS A 5 2.13 -12.04 -8.94
C LYS A 5 2.61 -10.60 -9.01
N LYS A 6 3.91 -10.39 -8.81
CA LYS A 6 4.53 -9.06 -8.92
C LYS A 6 4.73 -8.66 -10.39
N PRO A 7 4.26 -7.48 -10.83
CA PRO A 7 4.51 -7.01 -12.18
C PRO A 7 6.01 -6.72 -12.41
N LYS A 8 6.47 -6.83 -13.66
CA LYS A 8 7.87 -6.58 -14.02
C LYS A 8 8.23 -5.11 -13.75
N GLY A 9 9.37 -4.87 -13.10
CA GLY A 9 9.83 -3.53 -12.73
C GLY A 9 9.18 -2.97 -11.46
N TYR A 10 8.33 -3.75 -10.79
CA TYR A 10 7.80 -3.39 -9.49
C TYR A 10 8.85 -3.52 -8.39
N ILE A 11 9.09 -2.42 -7.67
CA ILE A 11 10.18 -2.30 -6.68
C ILE A 11 9.71 -2.34 -5.21
N GLY A 12 8.45 -2.70 -4.96
CA GLY A 12 7.95 -2.92 -3.60
C GLY A 12 7.51 -1.66 -2.83
N LEU A 13 7.37 -0.51 -3.50
CA LEU A 13 7.01 0.75 -2.82
C LEU A 13 5.58 0.77 -2.29
N MET A 14 4.64 0.00 -2.87
CA MET A 14 3.28 -0.05 -2.34
C MET A 14 3.21 -0.86 -1.05
N GLU A 15 3.94 -1.98 -0.89
CA GLU A 15 4.01 -2.68 0.40
C GLU A 15 4.65 -1.79 1.46
N ARG A 16 5.76 -1.11 1.14
CA ARG A 16 6.40 -0.18 2.07
C ARG A 16 5.49 0.97 2.48
N MET A 17 4.69 1.49 1.57
CA MET A 17 3.68 2.50 1.90
C MET A 17 2.59 1.94 2.81
N ALA A 18 2.13 0.72 2.59
CA ALA A 18 1.17 0.07 3.48
C ALA A 18 1.77 -0.11 4.89
N GLU A 19 3.00 -0.62 5.01
CA GLU A 19 3.72 -0.77 6.28
C GLU A 19 3.94 0.59 6.97
N HIS A 20 4.32 1.63 6.21
CA HIS A 20 4.46 3.00 6.69
C HIS A 20 3.15 3.61 7.20
N MET A 21 2.01 3.01 6.87
CA MET A 21 0.69 3.38 7.40
C MET A 21 0.19 2.41 8.49
N GLY A 22 1.01 1.44 8.91
CA GLY A 22 0.60 0.40 9.85
C GLY A 22 -0.36 -0.64 9.25
N ILE A 23 -0.43 -0.78 7.93
CA ILE A 23 -1.28 -1.75 7.24
C ILE A 23 -0.47 -3.01 6.94
N ASP A 24 -0.84 -4.15 7.51
CA ASP A 24 -0.36 -5.47 7.08
C ASP A 24 -1.25 -6.01 5.95
N LEU A 25 -0.73 -5.99 4.72
CA LEU A 25 -1.45 -6.49 3.54
C LEU A 25 -1.69 -8.00 3.56
N THR A 26 -0.88 -8.78 4.28
CA THR A 26 -1.10 -10.22 4.46
C THR A 26 -2.26 -10.46 5.42
N GLN A 27 -2.29 -9.74 6.55
CA GLN A 27 -3.43 -9.77 7.46
C GLN A 27 -4.71 -9.32 6.74
N CYS A 28 -4.66 -8.23 5.98
CA CYS A 28 -5.81 -7.75 5.22
C CYS A 28 -6.29 -8.78 4.17
N GLN A 29 -5.38 -9.54 3.56
CA GLN A 29 -5.76 -10.63 2.65
C GLN A 29 -6.48 -11.76 3.39
N ASP A 30 -5.95 -12.20 4.53
CA ASP A 30 -6.48 -13.32 5.29
C ASP A 30 -7.79 -12.95 6.04
N GLU A 31 -7.90 -11.74 6.60
CA GLU A 31 -9.03 -11.31 7.46
C GLU A 31 -10.10 -10.50 6.72
N LEU A 32 -9.70 -9.58 5.84
CA LEU A 32 -10.64 -8.74 5.07
C LEU A 32 -11.03 -9.38 3.73
N GLY A 33 -10.49 -10.57 3.42
CA GLY A 33 -10.79 -11.29 2.19
C GLY A 33 -10.35 -10.54 0.93
N ILE A 34 -9.29 -9.73 1.01
CA ILE A 34 -8.78 -9.03 -0.17
C ILE A 34 -8.26 -10.05 -1.16
N SER A 35 -8.85 -10.07 -2.35
CA SER A 35 -8.41 -10.99 -3.39
C SER A 35 -6.95 -10.72 -3.79
N PRO A 36 -6.16 -11.76 -4.12
CA PRO A 36 -4.82 -11.59 -4.68
C PRO A 36 -4.81 -10.65 -5.90
N PHE A 37 -5.83 -10.75 -6.76
CA PHE A 37 -6.00 -9.89 -7.94
C PHE A 37 -6.11 -8.39 -7.60
N THR A 38 -6.73 -8.04 -6.48
CA THR A 38 -6.79 -6.65 -6.01
C THR A 38 -5.39 -6.12 -5.69
N ILE A 39 -4.58 -6.93 -5.01
CA ILE A 39 -3.20 -6.59 -4.64
C ILE A 39 -2.34 -6.47 -5.91
N GLU A 40 -2.45 -7.41 -6.84
CA GLU A 40 -1.75 -7.36 -8.14
C GLU A 40 -2.07 -6.05 -8.88
N ARG A 41 -3.36 -5.67 -8.96
CA ARG A 41 -3.77 -4.41 -9.59
C ARG A 41 -3.22 -3.18 -8.88
N MET A 42 -3.06 -3.22 -7.55
CA MET A 42 -2.41 -2.14 -6.79
C MET A 42 -0.92 -2.05 -7.16
N MET A 43 -0.23 -3.19 -7.30
CA MET A 43 1.17 -3.23 -7.72
C MET A 43 1.34 -2.69 -9.15
N GLU A 44 0.48 -3.08 -10.08
CA GLU A 44 0.49 -2.57 -11.46
C GLU A 44 0.36 -1.05 -11.49
N LYS A 45 -0.67 -0.52 -10.80
CA LYS A 45 -0.87 0.94 -10.68
C LYS A 45 0.32 1.65 -10.04
N CYS A 46 0.93 1.04 -9.02
CA CYS A 46 2.10 1.61 -8.37
C CYS A 46 3.32 1.63 -9.30
N SER A 47 3.57 0.55 -10.05
CA SER A 47 4.69 0.49 -11.00
C SER A 47 4.52 1.48 -12.16
N ALA A 48 3.28 1.81 -12.51
CA ALA A 48 2.95 2.71 -13.61
C ALA A 48 2.74 4.18 -13.20
N CYS A 49 2.82 4.54 -11.91
CA CYS A 49 2.46 5.89 -11.47
C CYS A 49 3.50 6.97 -11.83
N GLY A 50 4.75 6.59 -12.12
CA GLY A 50 5.84 7.52 -12.47
C GLY A 50 6.48 8.25 -11.28
N GLU A 51 5.86 8.26 -10.10
CA GLU A 51 6.27 9.04 -8.92
C GLU A 51 7.15 8.25 -7.93
N SER A 52 8.02 7.37 -8.42
CA SER A 52 8.80 6.47 -7.55
C SER A 52 9.84 7.20 -6.70
N ALA A 53 10.48 8.24 -7.22
CA ALA A 53 11.48 9.05 -6.50
C ALA A 53 10.87 9.78 -5.31
N ASP A 54 9.73 10.44 -5.52
CA ASP A 54 9.00 11.15 -4.46
C ASP A 54 8.49 10.18 -3.39
N CYS A 55 7.96 9.03 -3.82
CA CYS A 55 7.53 7.97 -2.90
C CYS A 55 8.69 7.47 -2.02
N VAL A 56 9.88 7.25 -2.60
CA VAL A 56 11.09 6.88 -1.83
C VAL A 56 11.47 7.97 -0.84
N SER A 57 11.44 9.24 -1.25
CA SER A 57 11.76 10.37 -0.37
C SER A 57 10.86 10.43 0.86
N ILE A 58 9.55 10.23 0.67
CA ILE A 58 8.58 10.16 1.76
C ILE A 58 8.85 8.96 2.68
N LEU A 59 9.04 7.77 2.10
CA LEU A 59 9.27 6.53 2.85
C LEU A 59 10.65 6.46 3.54
N SER A 60 11.54 7.42 3.28
CA SER A 60 12.80 7.58 3.97
C SER A 60 12.71 8.52 5.18
N GLN A 61 11.60 9.24 5.34
CA GLN A 61 11.37 10.12 6.48
C GLN A 61 10.82 9.31 7.66
N PRO A 62 11.12 9.70 8.92
CA PRO A 62 10.48 9.12 10.08
C PRO A 62 8.96 9.25 9.99
N GLN A 63 8.21 8.25 10.46
CA GLN A 63 6.76 8.36 10.56
C GLN A 63 6.40 9.57 11.45
N THR A 64 5.64 10.50 10.87
CA THR A 64 4.98 11.62 11.56
C THR A 64 3.47 11.38 11.64
N ALA A 65 2.72 12.21 12.35
CA ALA A 65 1.24 12.14 12.32
C ALA A 65 0.68 12.28 10.89
N ASP A 66 1.36 13.02 10.00
CA ASP A 66 0.99 13.13 8.58
C ASP A 66 1.30 11.84 7.77
N SER A 67 2.09 10.92 8.33
CA SER A 67 2.41 9.62 7.71
C SER A 67 1.28 8.60 7.81
N GLU A 68 0.20 8.91 8.54
CA GLU A 68 -1.01 8.09 8.61
C GLU A 68 -1.79 8.06 7.28
N GLN A 69 -1.42 8.90 6.32
CA GLN A 69 -2.08 8.97 5.02
C GLN A 69 -1.10 8.82 3.85
N PRO A 70 -1.51 8.13 2.76
CA PRO A 70 -0.76 8.16 1.52
C PRO A 70 -0.76 9.58 0.97
N PRO A 71 0.32 10.00 0.28
CA PRO A 71 0.36 11.30 -0.37
C PRO A 71 -0.79 11.44 -1.37
N SER A 72 -1.24 12.67 -1.59
CA SER A 72 -2.41 12.97 -2.43
C SER A 72 -2.31 12.43 -3.86
N TYR A 73 -1.08 12.31 -4.39
CA TYR A 73 -0.78 11.77 -5.71
C TYR A 73 -0.76 10.24 -5.78
N CYS A 74 -0.79 9.53 -4.63
CA CYS A 74 -0.70 8.07 -4.64
C CYS A 74 -1.92 7.44 -5.35
N CYS A 75 -1.67 6.70 -6.43
CA CYS A 75 -2.71 6.02 -7.22
C CYS A 75 -3.51 4.98 -6.42
N ASN A 76 -2.93 4.47 -5.31
CA ASN A 76 -3.56 3.54 -4.39
C ASN A 76 -4.15 4.22 -3.14
N ARG A 77 -4.14 5.56 -3.06
CA ARG A 77 -4.53 6.31 -1.86
C ARG A 77 -5.88 5.89 -1.29
N LYS A 78 -6.91 5.84 -2.14
CA LYS A 78 -8.28 5.47 -1.72
C LYS A 78 -8.36 4.06 -1.15
N VAL A 79 -7.62 3.12 -1.72
CA VAL A 79 -7.62 1.72 -1.27
C VAL A 79 -6.88 1.61 0.05
N LEU A 80 -5.68 2.16 0.16
CA LEU A 80 -4.90 2.15 1.41
C LEU A 80 -5.66 2.82 2.56
N MET A 81 -6.30 3.96 2.33
CA MET A 81 -7.16 4.61 3.34
C MET A 81 -8.42 3.81 3.70
N HIS A 82 -8.91 2.97 2.79
CA HIS A 82 -10.00 2.06 3.12
C HIS A 82 -9.49 0.92 4.01
N LEU A 83 -8.34 0.34 3.68
CA LEU A 83 -7.73 -0.73 4.48
C LEU A 83 -7.38 -0.26 5.89
N ALA A 84 -6.73 0.89 6.03
CA ALA A 84 -6.39 1.47 7.34
C ALA A 84 -7.62 1.64 8.25
N ARG A 85 -8.78 2.01 7.69
CA ARG A 85 -10.03 2.17 8.46
C ARG A 85 -10.68 0.83 8.81
N SER A 86 -10.49 -0.18 7.97
CA SER A 86 -11.04 -1.51 8.17
C SER A 86 -10.22 -2.30 9.20
N THR A 87 -8.90 -2.10 9.26
CA THR A 87 -8.04 -2.70 10.28
C THR A 87 -8.18 -2.03 11.64
N ALA A 88 -8.38 -0.70 11.69
CA ALA A 88 -8.59 0.04 12.94
C ALA A 88 -9.93 -0.28 13.67
N LYS A 89 -10.83 -1.05 13.06
CA LYS A 89 -12.12 -1.47 13.64
C LYS A 89 -12.11 -2.88 14.23
N SER A 90 -10.98 -3.58 14.15
CA SER A 90 -10.84 -4.96 14.62
C SER A 90 -10.30 -5.09 16.06
N ASP A 91 -10.09 -3.96 16.75
CA ASP A 91 -9.86 -3.86 18.21
C ASP A 91 -11.16 -3.52 18.94
#